data_AF-W6LEC2-F1
#
_entry.id   AF-W6LEC2-F1
#
_cell.length_a   1.000
_cell.length_b   1.000
_cell.length_c   1.000
_cell.angle_alpha   90.00
_cell.angle_beta   90.00
_cell.angle_gamma   90.00
#
_symmetry.space_group_name_H-M   'P 1'
#
loop_
_entity.id
_entity.type
_entity.pdbx_description
1 polymer ?
#
loop_
_entity_poly.entity_id
_entity_poly.type
_entity_poly.pdbx_seq_one_letter_code
_entity_poly.pdbx_strand_id
1 'polypeptide(L)'
;MLRRWSRHVVRGIAGLPERSGGVRAMHGKPTSGHKVRTQHSRRWWLQSKARHLTATPHEETRSRPHFPGFTEDVDRPMLVPKGVCCMNCDKAINTEDFNSFVWVPAGNARVPTPEGYFFHFHCFKCWNCKYRIMHNQFYTKDNRAWCVPCALGRDIRVPTRRWHTSYVNTHRTGSRMTGQFFPRYKHQMEFLFNPNE
;
A
#
# COMPACT_ATOMS: atom_id res chain seq x y z
N MET A 1 -30.49 -0.49 -71.55
CA MET A 1 -29.18 0.18 -71.47
C MET A 1 -28.13 -0.86 -71.14
N LEU A 2 -27.36 -1.32 -72.13
CA LEU A 2 -26.36 -2.37 -71.98
C LEU A 2 -25.34 -2.21 -73.11
N ARG A 3 -24.15 -1.67 -72.83
CA ARG A 3 -22.95 -1.85 -73.68
C ARG A 3 -21.68 -1.88 -72.82
N ARG A 4 -21.36 -3.11 -72.40
CA ARG A 4 -20.09 -3.81 -72.62
C ARG A 4 -18.91 -2.92 -73.03
N TRP A 5 -17.90 -2.80 -72.17
CA TRP A 5 -16.54 -2.40 -72.55
C TRP A 5 -15.58 -3.56 -72.28
N SER A 6 -14.97 -4.03 -73.36
CA SER A 6 -13.80 -4.92 -73.34
C SER A 6 -12.53 -4.10 -73.13
N ARG A 7 -11.61 -4.57 -72.29
CA ARG A 7 -10.16 -4.38 -72.51
C ARG A 7 -9.42 -5.65 -72.14
N HIS A 8 -8.73 -6.18 -73.14
CA HIS A 8 -7.75 -7.25 -73.04
C HIS A 8 -6.42 -6.70 -72.51
N VAL A 9 -5.78 -7.52 -71.65
CA VAL A 9 -4.35 -7.96 -71.66
C VAL A 9 -3.31 -6.83 -71.49
N VAL A 10 -2.35 -6.92 -70.57
CA VAL A 10 -1.06 -7.64 -70.75
C VAL A 10 -0.35 -7.75 -69.38
N ARG A 11 0.11 -8.98 -69.07
CA ARG A 11 1.31 -9.44 -68.31
C ARG A 11 1.75 -8.63 -67.09
N GLY A 12 1.78 -9.24 -65.89
CA GLY A 12 2.84 -10.16 -65.47
C GLY A 12 3.94 -9.33 -64.78
N ILE A 13 4.26 -9.54 -63.50
CA ILE A 13 5.30 -10.47 -63.07
C ILE A 13 5.20 -10.63 -61.53
N ALA A 14 5.44 -11.86 -61.13
CA ALA A 14 5.71 -12.48 -59.84
C ALA A 14 6.16 -11.60 -58.65
N GLY A 15 5.79 -12.07 -57.45
CA GLY A 15 6.67 -12.03 -56.27
C GLY A 15 6.03 -11.56 -54.97
N LEU A 16 5.27 -12.43 -54.29
CA LEU A 16 5.22 -12.43 -52.82
C LEU A 16 6.55 -13.05 -52.31
N PRO A 17 7.09 -12.60 -51.17
CA PRO A 17 6.77 -13.33 -49.94
C PRO A 17 6.68 -12.51 -48.64
N GLU A 18 5.94 -13.11 -47.71
CA GLU A 18 6.12 -13.15 -46.24
C GLU A 18 6.27 -11.85 -45.45
N ARG A 19 5.16 -11.47 -44.81
CA ARG A 19 5.16 -10.69 -43.56
C ARG A 19 5.63 -11.58 -42.40
N SER A 20 6.92 -11.52 -42.10
CA SER A 20 7.50 -12.06 -40.87
C SER A 20 7.56 -10.98 -39.77
N GLY A 21 7.18 -11.40 -38.55
CA GLY A 21 7.74 -10.92 -37.28
C GLY A 21 7.73 -9.43 -36.98
N GLY A 22 6.61 -8.90 -36.48
CA GLY A 22 6.60 -7.63 -35.74
C GLY A 22 7.31 -7.76 -34.39
N VAL A 23 8.63 -7.68 -34.37
CA VAL A 23 9.41 -7.52 -33.14
C VAL A 23 9.22 -6.08 -32.65
N ARG A 24 8.53 -5.91 -31.52
CA ARG A 24 8.50 -4.64 -30.80
C ARG A 24 9.91 -4.36 -30.29
N ALA A 25 10.65 -3.54 -31.02
CA ALA A 25 11.93 -3.02 -30.55
C ALA A 25 11.69 -2.19 -29.28
N MET A 26 12.15 -2.71 -28.14
CA MET A 26 12.30 -1.95 -26.91
C MET A 26 13.37 -0.88 -27.19
N HIS A 27 12.97 0.38 -27.24
CA HIS A 27 13.92 1.50 -27.26
C HIS A 27 14.61 1.61 -25.89
N GLY A 28 15.63 0.78 -25.68
CA GLY A 28 16.67 1.02 -24.68
C GLY A 28 17.43 2.29 -25.07
N LYS A 29 17.49 3.27 -24.17
CA LYS A 29 18.29 4.48 -24.38
C LYS A 29 19.78 4.07 -24.32
N PRO A 30 20.63 4.45 -25.28
CA PRO A 30 22.06 4.22 -25.17
C PRO A 30 22.62 4.97 -23.96
N THR A 31 23.30 4.23 -23.09
CA THR A 31 24.01 4.69 -21.91
C THR A 31 25.48 4.91 -22.26
N SER A 32 25.84 6.09 -22.76
CA SER A 32 27.20 6.69 -22.66
C SER A 32 27.33 7.95 -23.53
N GLY A 33 26.46 8.94 -23.30
CA GLY A 33 26.60 10.26 -23.92
C GLY A 33 26.27 11.33 -22.91
N HIS A 34 27.15 12.31 -22.74
CA HIS A 34 26.87 13.48 -21.92
C HIS A 34 25.73 14.26 -22.59
N LYS A 35 24.49 14.00 -22.14
CA LYS A 35 23.29 14.61 -22.73
C LYS A 35 23.30 16.09 -22.41
N VAL A 36 23.72 16.91 -23.36
CA VAL A 36 23.49 18.36 -23.31
C VAL A 36 21.98 18.56 -23.36
N ARG A 37 21.41 18.86 -22.20
CA ARG A 37 19.98 19.12 -22.02
C ARG A 37 19.61 20.29 -22.94
N THR A 38 18.73 20.05 -23.91
CA THR A 38 18.24 21.08 -24.84
C THR A 38 17.69 22.29 -24.09
N GLN A 39 17.78 23.48 -24.68
CA GLN A 39 17.29 24.71 -24.03
C GLN A 39 15.83 24.58 -23.55
N HIS A 40 15.00 23.84 -24.31
CA HIS A 40 13.62 23.52 -23.93
C HIS A 40 13.52 22.63 -22.69
N SER A 41 14.36 21.61 -22.55
CA SER A 41 14.36 20.73 -21.35
C SER A 41 15.04 21.40 -20.14
N ARG A 42 16.00 22.31 -20.35
CA ARG A 42 16.55 23.19 -19.31
C ARG A 42 15.50 24.19 -18.81
N ARG A 43 14.79 24.86 -19.72
CA ARG A 43 13.66 25.72 -19.39
C ARG A 43 12.56 24.93 -18.71
N TRP A 44 12.23 23.72 -19.18
CA TRP A 44 11.24 22.88 -18.51
C TRP A 44 11.65 22.59 -17.07
N TRP A 45 12.92 22.24 -16.79
CA TRP A 45 13.39 22.02 -15.42
C TRP A 45 13.47 23.28 -14.54
N LEU A 46 13.84 24.43 -15.11
CA LEU A 46 13.95 25.70 -14.39
C LEU A 46 12.59 26.38 -14.20
N GLN A 47 11.64 26.20 -15.13
CA GLN A 47 10.27 26.72 -15.10
C GLN A 47 9.28 25.75 -14.48
N SER A 48 9.56 24.45 -14.46
CA SER A 48 8.93 23.52 -13.53
C SER A 48 9.42 23.93 -12.15
N LYS A 49 8.76 24.95 -11.62
CA LYS A 49 8.69 25.25 -10.21
C LYS A 49 8.42 23.91 -9.53
N ALA A 50 9.48 23.24 -9.10
CA ALA A 50 9.44 22.27 -8.02
C ALA A 50 9.15 23.04 -6.71
N ARG A 51 8.13 23.90 -6.73
CA ARG A 51 7.61 24.63 -5.58
C ARG A 51 6.94 23.71 -4.57
N HIS A 52 6.86 22.41 -4.88
CA HIS A 52 6.19 21.40 -4.09
C HIS A 52 7.10 20.22 -3.71
N LEU A 53 8.40 20.29 -4.03
CA LEU A 53 9.41 19.37 -3.51
C LEU A 53 10.47 20.18 -2.76
N THR A 54 10.03 21.07 -1.87
CA THR A 54 10.88 21.55 -0.80
C THR A 54 10.93 20.45 0.24
N ALA A 55 11.84 19.48 0.05
CA ALA A 55 12.29 18.70 1.18
C ALA A 55 13.01 19.67 2.11
N THR A 56 12.25 20.33 2.99
CA THR A 56 12.80 21.10 4.09
C THR A 56 13.64 20.12 4.90
N PRO A 57 14.92 20.43 5.21
CA PRO A 57 15.73 19.61 6.08
C PRO A 57 14.94 19.26 7.34
N HIS A 58 15.08 18.02 7.83
CA HIS A 58 14.32 17.55 8.99
C HIS A 58 14.46 18.50 10.21
N GLU A 59 15.62 19.15 10.34
CA GLU A 59 15.92 20.15 11.37
C GLU A 59 15.12 21.46 11.25
N GLU A 60 14.79 21.88 10.02
CA GLU A 60 14.06 23.13 9.72
C GLU A 60 12.53 22.93 9.68
N THR A 61 12.06 21.70 9.87
CA THR A 61 10.64 21.36 9.78
C THR A 61 9.93 21.75 11.08
N ARG A 62 9.01 22.72 11.02
CA ARG A 62 8.27 23.21 12.20
C ARG A 62 7.45 22.14 12.94
N SER A 63 7.05 21.08 12.25
CA SER A 63 6.32 19.95 12.83
C SER A 63 7.23 18.73 12.92
N ARG A 64 7.84 18.52 14.09
CA ARG A 64 8.59 17.30 14.38
C ARG A 64 7.61 16.20 14.83
N PRO A 65 7.71 14.97 14.31
CA PRO A 65 6.94 13.86 14.84
C PRO A 65 7.20 13.69 16.34
N HIS A 66 6.16 13.83 17.17
CA HIS A 66 6.25 13.67 18.62
C HIS A 66 5.86 12.24 19.02
N PHE A 67 6.61 11.27 18.52
CA PHE A 67 6.52 9.86 18.90
C PHE A 67 7.90 9.18 18.77
N PRO A 68 8.22 8.19 19.62
CA PRO A 68 9.46 7.43 19.49
C PRO A 68 9.55 6.69 18.15
N GLY A 69 10.76 6.57 17.59
CA GLY A 69 10.98 5.88 16.30
C GLY A 69 10.83 4.37 16.38
N PHE A 70 11.08 3.77 17.55
CA PHE A 70 10.96 2.35 17.81
C PHE A 70 10.14 2.13 19.08
N THR A 71 9.30 1.10 19.10
CA THR A 71 8.64 0.64 20.32
C THR A 71 9.50 -0.44 20.96
N GLU A 72 10.01 -0.18 22.16
CA GLU A 72 10.69 -1.16 22.99
C GLU A 72 9.64 -2.09 23.61
N ASP A 73 9.34 -3.20 22.93
CA ASP A 73 8.37 -4.21 23.39
C ASP A 73 8.97 -5.13 24.49
N VAL A 74 9.75 -4.57 25.42
CA VAL A 74 10.49 -5.31 26.47
C VAL A 74 9.53 -5.81 27.56
N ASP A 75 8.64 -4.92 28.04
CA ASP A 75 7.70 -5.25 29.11
C ASP A 75 6.60 -6.22 28.69
N ARG A 76 6.21 -6.16 27.41
CA ARG A 76 5.23 -7.05 26.81
C ARG A 76 5.70 -7.37 25.39
N PRO A 77 6.34 -8.53 25.17
CA PRO A 77 6.81 -8.89 23.84
C PRO A 77 5.62 -9.03 22.89
N MET A 78 5.65 -8.22 21.84
CA MET A 78 4.68 -8.23 20.77
C MET A 78 5.14 -9.22 19.70
N LEU A 79 4.87 -10.50 19.97
CA LEU A 79 5.07 -11.59 19.03
C LEU A 79 3.78 -11.82 18.23
N VAL A 80 3.85 -12.66 17.19
CA VAL A 80 2.67 -13.14 16.47
C VAL A 80 2.48 -14.60 16.89
N PRO A 81 1.29 -15.03 17.35
CA PRO A 81 1.06 -16.39 17.79
C PRO A 81 1.00 -17.32 16.57
N LYS A 82 1.27 -18.61 16.81
CA LYS A 82 1.07 -19.64 15.79
C LYS A 82 -0.43 -19.89 15.57
N GLY A 83 -0.80 -20.17 14.32
CA GLY A 83 -2.19 -20.55 13.98
C GLY A 83 -3.19 -19.39 14.00
N VAL A 84 -2.74 -18.14 13.86
CA VAL A 84 -3.65 -17.00 13.78
C VAL A 84 -4.52 -17.05 12.51
N CYS A 85 -5.78 -16.68 12.69
CA CYS A 85 -6.76 -16.60 11.62
C CYS A 85 -7.08 -15.14 11.27
N CYS A 86 -7.42 -14.91 10.00
CA CYS A 86 -7.91 -13.61 9.57
C CYS A 86 -9.31 -13.35 10.12
N MET A 87 -9.51 -12.19 10.75
CA MET A 87 -10.80 -11.79 11.32
C MET A 87 -11.95 -11.75 10.30
N ASN A 88 -11.68 -11.46 9.02
CA ASN A 88 -12.74 -11.30 8.02
C ASN A 88 -13.11 -12.60 7.32
N CYS A 89 -12.20 -13.55 7.18
CA CYS A 89 -12.45 -14.77 6.39
C CYS A 89 -12.24 -16.06 7.18
N ASP A 90 -11.82 -15.97 8.44
CA ASP A 90 -11.58 -17.06 9.38
C ASP A 90 -10.53 -18.09 8.92
N LYS A 91 -9.81 -17.81 7.83
CA LYS A 91 -8.73 -18.65 7.31
C LYS A 91 -7.41 -18.32 8.00
N ALA A 92 -6.57 -19.34 8.14
CA ALA A 92 -5.22 -19.20 8.66
C ALA A 92 -4.40 -18.17 7.87
N ILE A 93 -3.54 -17.45 8.58
CA ILE A 93 -2.57 -16.52 8.01
C ILE A 93 -1.20 -17.19 7.99
N ASN A 94 -0.47 -16.98 6.90
CA ASN A 94 0.92 -17.39 6.83
C ASN A 94 1.79 -16.39 7.61
N THR A 95 2.27 -16.79 8.79
CA THR A 95 3.13 -15.97 9.65
C THR A 95 4.58 -15.93 9.19
N GLU A 96 4.99 -16.82 8.28
CA GLU A 96 6.35 -16.86 7.73
C GLU A 96 6.58 -15.73 6.72
N ASP A 97 5.52 -15.34 5.99
CA ASP A 97 5.57 -14.23 5.04
C ASP A 97 5.07 -12.92 5.68
N PHE A 98 6.03 -12.08 6.09
CA PHE A 98 5.79 -10.75 6.67
C PHE A 98 4.98 -9.81 5.77
N ASN A 99 4.94 -10.03 4.46
CA ASN A 99 4.24 -9.16 3.51
C ASN A 99 2.82 -9.64 3.18
N SER A 100 2.37 -10.77 3.74
CA SER A 100 1.07 -11.36 3.40
C SER A 100 -0.10 -10.84 4.24
N PHE A 101 0.19 -10.31 5.42
CA PHE A 101 -0.84 -9.95 6.41
C PHE A 101 -0.69 -8.55 6.97
N VAL A 102 -1.73 -8.09 7.64
CA VAL A 102 -1.82 -6.84 8.37
C VAL A 102 -2.11 -7.20 9.82
N TRP A 103 -1.32 -6.65 10.74
CA TRP A 103 -1.49 -6.86 12.16
C TRP A 103 -1.80 -5.52 12.84
N VAL A 104 -2.97 -5.45 13.45
CA VAL A 104 -3.43 -4.30 14.23
C VAL A 104 -3.37 -4.69 15.70
N PRO A 105 -2.33 -4.25 16.45
CA PRO A 105 -2.21 -4.58 17.86
C PRO A 105 -3.33 -3.89 18.63
N ALA A 106 -4.02 -4.65 19.49
CA ALA A 106 -5.21 -4.16 20.19
C ALA A 106 -4.91 -3.38 21.46
N GLY A 107 -3.64 -3.34 21.91
CA GLY A 107 -3.29 -2.76 23.20
C GLY A 107 -4.07 -3.44 24.33
N ASN A 108 -5.04 -2.72 24.91
CA ASN A 108 -5.88 -3.19 26.03
C ASN A 108 -7.32 -3.56 25.63
N ALA A 109 -7.69 -3.54 24.35
CA ALA A 109 -9.06 -3.88 23.97
C ALA A 109 -9.36 -5.36 24.27
N ARG A 110 -10.57 -5.69 24.75
CA ARG A 110 -11.07 -7.08 24.83
C ARG A 110 -11.31 -7.57 23.40
N VAL A 111 -10.28 -8.18 22.83
CA VAL A 111 -10.25 -8.65 21.45
C VAL A 111 -10.19 -10.18 21.41
N PRO A 112 -10.60 -10.82 20.28
CA PRO A 112 -10.59 -12.28 20.16
C PRO A 112 -9.21 -12.91 20.34
N THR A 113 -8.11 -12.16 20.11
CA THR A 113 -6.76 -12.61 20.47
C THR A 113 -6.08 -11.56 21.34
N PRO A 114 -5.34 -11.94 22.40
CA PRO A 114 -4.72 -10.99 23.33
C PRO A 114 -3.66 -10.07 22.68
N GLU A 115 -3.24 -10.35 21.45
CA GLU A 115 -2.22 -9.63 20.70
C GLU A 115 -2.80 -8.70 19.62
N GLY A 116 -4.08 -8.87 19.27
CA GLY A 116 -4.81 -7.95 18.41
C GLY A 116 -5.62 -8.59 17.29
N TYR A 117 -5.72 -7.87 16.17
CA TYR A 117 -6.44 -8.33 14.99
C TYR A 117 -5.48 -8.62 13.85
N PHE A 118 -5.74 -9.73 13.17
CA PHE A 118 -4.98 -10.14 12.01
C PHE A 118 -5.87 -10.19 10.77
N PHE A 119 -5.33 -9.74 9.65
CA PHE A 119 -6.02 -9.73 8.36
C PHE A 119 -5.07 -10.17 7.26
N HIS A 120 -5.53 -10.92 6.26
CA HIS A 120 -4.81 -10.95 4.99
C HIS A 120 -4.83 -9.54 4.37
N PHE A 121 -3.79 -9.19 3.64
CA PHE A 121 -3.69 -7.88 3.00
C PHE A 121 -4.92 -7.52 2.14
N HIS A 122 -5.45 -8.48 1.38
CA HIS A 122 -6.64 -8.30 0.54
C HIS A 122 -7.97 -8.42 1.29
N CYS A 123 -7.94 -8.97 2.51
CA CYS A 123 -9.10 -9.11 3.37
C CYS A 123 -9.35 -7.88 4.22
N PHE A 124 -8.39 -6.94 4.33
CA PHE A 124 -8.56 -5.67 5.04
C PHE A 124 -9.45 -4.68 4.25
N LYS A 125 -10.74 -4.98 4.23
CA LYS A 125 -11.82 -4.22 3.60
C LYS A 125 -13.11 -4.44 4.37
N CYS A 126 -14.11 -3.58 4.14
CA CYS A 126 -15.39 -3.71 4.82
C CYS A 126 -16.07 -5.03 4.48
N TRP A 127 -16.55 -5.75 5.49
CA TRP A 127 -17.29 -6.98 5.27
C TRP A 127 -18.63 -6.76 4.56
N ASN A 128 -19.32 -5.64 4.81
CA ASN A 128 -20.62 -5.37 4.21
C ASN A 128 -20.49 -4.92 2.74
N CYS A 129 -19.89 -3.76 2.51
CA CYS A 129 -19.80 -3.17 1.17
C CYS A 129 -18.63 -3.69 0.30
N LYS A 130 -17.72 -4.49 0.86
CA LYS A 130 -16.53 -5.04 0.18
C LYS A 130 -15.58 -3.98 -0.41
N TYR A 131 -15.76 -2.72 -0.05
CA TYR A 131 -14.85 -1.63 -0.38
C TYR A 131 -13.80 -1.38 0.71
N ARG A 132 -12.76 -0.65 0.34
CA ARG A 132 -11.69 -0.24 1.23
C ARG A 132 -12.22 0.53 2.43
N ILE A 133 -11.50 0.41 3.54
CA ILE A 133 -11.80 1.15 4.75
C ILE A 133 -11.16 2.54 4.63
N MET A 134 -11.99 3.60 4.69
CA MET A 134 -11.50 4.98 4.66
C MET A 134 -10.74 5.29 5.96
N HIS A 135 -9.66 6.07 5.86
CA HIS A 135 -8.80 6.43 6.99
C HIS A 135 -8.17 5.24 7.75
N ASN A 136 -8.23 4.02 7.19
CA ASN A 136 -7.74 2.79 7.82
C ASN A 136 -8.33 2.53 9.22
N GLN A 137 -9.50 3.09 9.52
CA GLN A 137 -10.23 2.88 10.79
C GLN A 137 -11.47 2.04 10.54
N PHE A 138 -11.58 0.93 11.25
CA PHE A 138 -12.70 0.00 11.13
C PHE A 138 -13.45 -0.14 12.46
N TYR A 139 -14.69 -0.55 12.36
CA TYR A 139 -15.53 -0.92 13.48
C TYR A 139 -15.71 -2.44 13.48
N THR A 140 -15.64 -3.05 14.66
CA THR A 140 -15.85 -4.49 14.80
C THR A 140 -17.29 -4.77 15.14
N LYS A 141 -18.00 -5.44 14.23
CA LYS A 141 -19.39 -5.88 14.42
C LYS A 141 -19.48 -7.35 14.02
N ASP A 142 -20.00 -8.18 14.91
CA ASP A 142 -20.16 -9.63 14.72
C ASP A 142 -18.83 -10.31 14.33
N ASN A 143 -17.74 -9.96 15.03
CA ASN A 143 -16.37 -10.42 14.76
C ASN A 143 -15.85 -10.13 13.34
N ARG A 144 -16.46 -9.18 12.63
CA ARG A 144 -16.03 -8.76 11.29
C ARG A 144 -15.68 -7.28 11.26
N ALA A 145 -14.82 -6.90 10.32
CA ALA A 145 -14.43 -5.51 10.14
C ALA A 145 -15.40 -4.77 9.21
N TRP A 146 -16.00 -3.70 9.72
CA TRP A 146 -16.93 -2.82 9.01
C TRP A 146 -16.28 -1.45 8.83
N CYS A 147 -16.55 -0.79 7.69
CA CYS A 147 -16.22 0.62 7.57
C CYS A 147 -17.22 1.47 8.37
N VAL A 148 -16.79 2.66 8.79
CA VAL A 148 -17.62 3.60 9.56
C VAL A 148 -18.99 3.87 8.92
N PRO A 149 -19.11 4.12 7.59
CA PRO A 149 -20.42 4.31 6.97
C PRO A 149 -21.35 3.11 7.13
N CYS A 150 -20.87 1.88 6.90
CA CYS A 150 -21.69 0.69 7.04
C CYS A 150 -22.05 0.39 8.50
N ALA A 151 -21.15 0.67 9.45
CA ALA A 151 -21.42 0.48 10.87
C ALA A 151 -22.52 1.43 11.37
N LEU A 152 -22.55 2.67 10.85
CA LEU A 152 -23.55 3.68 11.18
C LEU A 152 -24.83 3.61 10.33
N GLY A 153 -24.93 2.68 9.38
CA GLY A 153 -26.10 2.57 8.49
C GLY A 153 -26.24 3.73 7.49
N ARG A 154 -25.14 4.42 7.15
CA ARG A 154 -25.13 5.50 6.14
C ARG A 154 -25.01 4.93 4.72
N ASP A 155 -25.42 5.73 3.74
CA ASP A 155 -25.26 5.39 2.33
C ASP A 155 -23.79 5.12 1.96
N ILE A 156 -23.59 4.04 1.20
CA ILE A 156 -22.28 3.59 0.78
C ILE A 156 -21.81 4.47 -0.38
N ARG A 157 -20.79 5.30 -0.13
CA ARG A 157 -20.12 6.05 -1.20
C ARG A 157 -19.03 5.21 -1.83
N VAL A 158 -19.10 5.02 -3.15
CA VAL A 158 -18.06 4.33 -3.92
C VAL A 158 -16.75 5.14 -3.84
N PRO A 159 -15.63 4.55 -3.41
CA PRO A 159 -14.36 5.26 -3.36
C PRO A 159 -13.88 5.68 -4.75
N THR A 160 -13.32 6.88 -4.90
CA THR A 160 -12.82 7.35 -6.21
C THR A 160 -11.49 6.72 -6.64
N ARG A 161 -10.67 6.27 -5.68
CA ARG A 161 -9.35 5.64 -5.94
C ARG A 161 -9.44 4.12 -5.92
N ARG A 162 -8.57 3.42 -5.18
CA ARG A 162 -8.63 1.95 -5.01
C ARG A 162 -9.95 1.53 -4.36
N TRP A 163 -10.62 0.51 -4.91
CA TRP A 163 -11.93 0.05 -4.41
C TRP A 163 -11.80 -1.10 -3.43
N HIS A 164 -11.10 -2.17 -3.79
CA HIS A 164 -11.09 -3.44 -3.03
C HIS A 164 -9.84 -3.66 -2.18
N THR A 165 -8.96 -2.66 -2.10
CA THR A 165 -7.71 -2.70 -1.33
C THR A 165 -7.53 -1.41 -0.56
N SER A 166 -7.34 -1.51 0.75
CA SER A 166 -7.08 -0.35 1.61
C SER A 166 -5.61 0.09 1.52
N TYR A 167 -5.33 1.31 1.99
CA TYR A 167 -3.99 1.88 2.02
C TYR A 167 -3.32 1.54 3.36
N VAL A 168 -3.10 0.25 3.60
CA VAL A 168 -2.46 -0.26 4.82
C VAL A 168 -1.09 -0.82 4.51
N ASN A 169 -0.19 -0.72 5.48
CA ASN A 169 1.09 -1.40 5.38
C ASN A 169 0.96 -2.84 5.88
N THR A 170 1.84 -3.71 5.42
CA THR A 170 1.93 -5.10 5.86
C THR A 170 2.52 -5.20 7.27
N HIS A 171 2.28 -6.33 7.92
CA HIS A 171 2.60 -6.57 9.32
C HIS A 171 2.01 -5.44 10.21
N ARG A 172 2.67 -5.07 11.31
CA ARG A 172 2.30 -3.91 12.16
C ARG A 172 3.06 -2.63 11.82
N THR A 173 3.70 -2.53 10.66
CA THR A 173 4.60 -1.38 10.34
C THR A 173 3.88 -0.03 10.38
N GLY A 174 2.64 0.04 9.88
CA GLY A 174 1.82 1.26 9.95
C GLY A 174 1.30 1.57 11.36
N SER A 175 1.11 0.55 12.20
CA SER A 175 0.64 0.67 13.58
C SER A 175 1.77 0.72 14.61
N ARG A 176 3.04 0.67 14.18
CA ARG A 176 4.19 0.67 15.10
C ARG A 176 4.43 2.02 15.78
N MET A 177 4.03 3.11 15.13
CA MET A 177 4.21 4.48 15.65
C MET A 177 3.24 4.82 16.79
N THR A 178 2.28 3.94 17.09
CA THR A 178 1.27 4.14 18.13
C THR A 178 1.11 2.86 18.95
N GLY A 179 0.73 3.00 20.22
CA GLY A 179 0.51 1.85 21.09
C GLY A 179 1.24 1.98 22.42
N GLN A 180 1.79 0.87 22.89
CA GLN A 180 2.54 0.79 24.15
C GLN A 180 4.02 1.03 23.89
N PHE A 181 4.63 1.87 24.72
CA PHE A 181 6.05 2.21 24.70
C PHE A 181 6.64 1.89 26.07
N PHE A 182 7.95 1.77 26.13
CA PHE A 182 8.67 1.65 27.40
C PHE A 182 8.91 3.05 28.01
N PRO A 183 8.76 3.22 29.33
CA PRO A 183 8.15 2.30 30.29
C PRO A 183 6.63 2.20 30.10
N ARG A 184 6.08 1.00 30.24
CA ARG A 184 4.63 0.79 30.22
C ARG A 184 3.95 1.32 31.48
N TYR A 185 4.58 1.10 32.63
CA TYR A 185 4.08 1.46 33.96
C TYR A 185 5.17 2.15 34.79
N LYS A 186 4.76 3.05 35.68
CA LYS A 186 5.69 3.87 36.47
C LYS A 186 6.67 3.05 37.33
N HIS A 187 6.18 1.99 37.97
CA HIS A 187 7.00 1.13 38.86
C HIS A 187 8.17 0.45 38.15
N GLN A 188 8.14 0.31 36.81
CA GLN A 188 9.23 -0.29 36.06
C GLN A 188 10.47 0.60 36.01
N MET A 189 10.29 1.92 36.06
CA MET A 189 11.40 2.85 36.21
C MET A 189 11.92 2.85 37.64
N GLU A 190 11.04 2.73 38.63
CA GLU A 190 11.41 2.63 40.04
C GLU A 190 12.29 1.40 40.27
N PHE A 191 11.94 0.24 39.69
CA PHE A 191 12.78 -0.96 39.66
C PHE A 191 14.18 -0.68 39.08
N LEU A 192 14.27 -0.01 37.93
CA LEU A 192 15.56 0.27 37.28
C LEU A 192 16.48 1.16 38.13
N PHE A 193 15.90 2.10 38.89
CA PHE A 193 16.65 3.10 39.65
C PHE A 193 16.85 2.73 41.13
N ASN A 194 16.18 1.69 41.63
CA ASN A 194 16.37 1.20 42.99
C ASN A 194 17.49 0.14 43.02
N PRO A 195 18.65 0.42 43.65
CA PRO A 195 19.75 -0.56 43.73
C PRO A 195 19.46 -1.76 44.66
N ASN A 196 18.28 -1.78 45.30
CA ASN A 196 17.88 -2.76 46.30
C ASN A 196 16.91 -3.82 45.74
N GLU A 197 16.43 -3.67 44.51
CA GLU A 197 15.69 -4.69 43.74
C GLU A 197 16.57 -5.23 42.61
#